data_AF-A0AAF0ENJ7-F1
#
_entry.id   AF-A0AAF0ENJ7-F1
#
_cell.length_a   1.000
_cell.length_b   1.000
_cell.length_c   1.000
_cell.angle_alpha   90.00
_cell.angle_beta   90.00
_cell.angle_gamma   90.00
#
_symmetry.space_group_name_H-M   'P 1'
#
loop_
_entity.id
_entity.type
_entity.pdbx_description
1 polymer ?
#
loop_
_entity_poly.entity_id
_entity_poly.type
_entity_poly.pdbx_seq_one_letter_code
_entity_poly.pdbx_strand_id
1 'polypeptide(L)'
;MDLAAPVSRGRTVRVGASSGDTAPKEAGSISYSALMGLPLPQEPALAPIPSCESIRAWVQAAIFDPDPARPYHIQPPPQGRPVRIYADGVYDLFHYAHALQLRQAKLSFPSVHLIVGVVSSDLCAEHKNRPLMHSKERYEAVRNCRWVDEVLEDAPWVIDQAMIDRLQIDYVAHDELPYAMASSGAASDDVYDWLKAAGKFLPTRRTAGVSTSDLIARMVSMYRHGDLDGKLTKMGETELVSSSR
;
A
#
# COMPACT_ATOMS: atom_id res chain seq x y z
N MET A 1 -6.80 22.51 -32.61
CA MET A 1 -6.23 23.30 -31.50
C MET A 1 -5.63 22.31 -30.54
N ASP A 2 -4.35 22.03 -30.75
CA ASP A 2 -3.52 21.16 -29.92
C ASP A 2 -3.24 21.83 -28.57
N LEU A 3 -3.55 21.13 -27.48
CA LEU A 3 -3.04 21.46 -26.16
C LEU A 3 -2.45 20.18 -25.55
N ALA A 4 -1.28 19.80 -26.09
CA ALA A 4 -0.38 18.89 -25.41
C ALA A 4 0.14 19.57 -24.13
N ALA A 5 -0.25 19.05 -22.97
CA ALA A 5 0.33 19.43 -21.69
C ALA A 5 1.77 18.84 -21.58
N PRO A 6 2.73 19.56 -20.97
CA PRO A 6 4.11 19.11 -20.97
C PRO A 6 4.31 17.92 -20.02
N VAL A 7 4.90 16.86 -20.58
CA VAL A 7 5.54 15.74 -19.87
C VAL A 7 6.53 16.31 -18.87
N SER A 8 6.39 15.96 -17.58
CA SER A 8 7.34 16.35 -16.55
C SER A 8 8.71 15.75 -16.89
N ARG A 9 9.67 16.62 -17.22
CA ARG A 9 11.04 16.20 -17.53
C ARG A 9 11.70 15.65 -16.27
N GLY A 10 12.22 14.43 -16.40
CA GLY A 10 12.91 13.70 -15.36
C GLY A 10 13.97 14.54 -14.64
N ARG A 11 13.91 14.51 -13.31
CA ARG A 11 14.94 15.10 -12.46
C ARG A 11 16.07 14.08 -12.32
N THR A 12 17.18 14.31 -13.02
CA THR A 12 18.41 13.54 -12.84
C THR A 12 18.89 13.72 -11.41
N VAL A 13 18.84 12.65 -10.60
CA VAL A 13 19.37 12.66 -9.23
C VAL A 13 20.88 12.44 -9.29
N ARG A 14 21.63 13.44 -8.79
CA ARG A 14 23.08 13.35 -8.59
C ARG A 14 23.38 12.24 -7.59
N VAL A 15 24.28 11.32 -7.98
CA VAL A 15 24.86 10.33 -7.06
C VAL A 15 25.88 11.05 -6.17
N GLY A 16 25.50 11.28 -4.92
CA GLY A 16 26.39 11.71 -3.84
C GLY A 16 26.24 10.73 -2.69
N ALA A 17 27.33 10.06 -2.34
CA ALA A 17 27.36 8.98 -1.35
C ALA A 17 27.06 9.46 0.08
N SER A 18 26.16 8.75 0.77
CA SER A 18 26.37 8.37 2.16
C SER A 18 25.73 6.99 2.35
N SER A 19 26.48 6.04 2.91
CA SER A 19 26.00 4.69 3.29
C SER A 19 25.20 4.78 4.60
N GLY A 20 24.22 5.69 4.64
CA GLY A 20 23.30 5.90 5.75
C GLY A 20 21.92 5.37 5.41
N ASP A 21 21.17 4.96 6.43
CA ASP A 21 19.76 4.57 6.32
C ASP A 21 18.98 5.69 5.59
N THR A 22 18.45 5.38 4.40
CA THR A 22 17.76 6.36 3.56
C THR A 22 16.27 6.46 3.87
N ALA A 23 15.79 5.72 4.88
CA ALA A 23 14.39 5.78 5.25
C ALA A 23 14.03 7.11 5.93
N PRO A 24 12.85 7.70 5.63
CA PRO A 24 12.38 8.89 6.33
C PRO A 24 12.20 8.61 7.84
N LYS A 25 12.50 9.60 8.70
CA LYS A 25 12.38 9.52 10.17
C LYS A 25 10.96 9.66 10.69
N GLU A 26 10.46 8.71 11.48
CA GLU A 26 9.06 8.70 11.98
C GLU A 26 8.68 9.97 12.72
N ALA A 27 7.46 10.45 12.44
CA ALA A 27 6.91 11.58 13.18
C ALA A 27 6.50 11.10 14.57
N GLY A 28 6.94 11.82 15.61
CA GLY A 28 6.39 11.63 16.94
C GLY A 28 4.94 12.11 17.01
N SER A 29 4.16 11.55 17.94
CA SER A 29 2.83 12.07 18.28
C SER A 29 2.68 12.14 19.79
N ILE A 30 2.03 13.20 20.28
CA ILE A 30 1.57 13.33 21.65
C ILE A 30 0.12 13.81 21.62
N SER A 31 -0.75 13.22 22.46
CA SER A 31 -2.13 13.70 22.55
C SER A 31 -2.17 15.00 23.34
N TYR A 32 -3.10 15.89 22.99
CA TYR A 32 -3.32 17.13 23.74
C TYR A 32 -3.61 16.84 25.21
N SER A 33 -4.45 15.84 25.51
CA SER A 33 -4.73 15.44 26.90
C SER A 33 -3.48 15.02 27.66
N ALA A 34 -2.60 14.20 27.07
CA ALA A 34 -1.34 13.82 27.72
C ALA A 34 -0.43 15.04 27.94
N LEU A 35 -0.31 15.92 26.94
CA LEU A 35 0.46 17.16 27.03
C LEU A 35 -0.05 18.07 28.16
N MET A 36 -1.36 18.10 28.38
CA MET A 36 -2.02 18.97 29.36
C MET A 36 -2.32 18.27 30.70
N GLY A 37 -1.95 17.01 30.89
CA GLY A 37 -2.26 16.24 32.10
C GLY A 37 -3.76 15.96 32.30
N LEU A 38 -4.55 15.95 31.23
CA LEU A 38 -5.98 15.63 31.23
C LEU A 38 -6.21 14.12 31.05
N PRO A 39 -7.36 13.59 31.51
CA PRO A 39 -7.76 12.22 31.18
C PRO A 39 -7.74 11.97 29.67
N LEU A 40 -7.20 10.81 29.27
CA LEU A 40 -7.22 10.39 27.88
C LEU A 40 -8.63 9.98 27.45
N PRO A 41 -9.11 10.37 26.26
CA PRO A 41 -10.31 9.81 25.68
C PRO A 41 -10.22 8.28 25.55
N GLN A 42 -11.34 7.59 25.75
CA GLN A 42 -11.43 6.16 25.49
C GLN A 42 -11.71 5.93 24.01
N GLU A 43 -10.74 5.35 23.31
CA GLU A 43 -10.85 4.96 21.90
C GLU A 43 -10.50 3.47 21.75
N PRO A 44 -11.04 2.78 20.74
CA PRO A 44 -10.64 1.41 20.44
C PRO A 44 -9.14 1.30 20.19
N ALA A 45 -8.50 0.31 20.81
CA ALA A 45 -7.08 0.07 20.60
C ALA A 45 -6.79 -0.41 19.16
N LEU A 46 -5.71 0.10 18.57
CA LEU A 46 -5.19 -0.39 17.29
C LEU A 46 -4.27 -1.60 17.50
N ALA A 47 -4.14 -2.43 16.47
CA ALA A 47 -3.14 -3.49 16.45
C ALA A 47 -1.72 -2.90 16.58
N PRO A 48 -0.79 -3.59 17.28
CA PRO A 48 0.58 -3.12 17.42
C PRO A 48 1.26 -2.85 16.07
N ILE A 49 1.88 -1.69 15.94
CA ILE A 49 2.63 -1.31 14.73
C ILE A 49 4.08 -1.77 14.90
N PRO A 50 4.63 -2.62 14.00
CA PRO A 50 6.00 -3.10 14.12
C PRO A 50 7.04 -1.96 14.06
N SER A 51 8.12 -2.04 14.82
CA SER A 51 9.24 -1.10 14.69
C SER A 51 10.06 -1.39 13.42
N CYS A 52 10.95 -0.45 13.02
CA CYS A 52 11.90 -0.67 11.92
C CYS A 52 12.77 -1.91 12.17
N GLU A 53 13.29 -2.06 13.38
CA GLU A 53 14.10 -3.21 13.80
C GLU A 53 13.33 -4.53 13.67
N SER A 54 12.08 -4.57 14.15
CA SER A 54 11.23 -5.75 14.05
C SER A 54 10.85 -6.09 12.59
N ILE A 55 10.70 -5.08 11.73
CA ILE A 55 10.49 -5.30 10.28
C ILE A 55 11.73 -5.94 9.66
N ARG A 56 12.92 -5.35 9.90
CA ARG A 56 14.19 -5.84 9.34
C ARG A 56 14.52 -7.24 9.84
N ALA A 57 14.36 -7.51 11.13
CA ALA A 57 14.58 -8.82 11.71
C ALA A 57 13.66 -9.88 11.10
N TRP A 58 12.39 -9.54 10.89
CA TRP A 58 11.43 -10.45 10.27
C TRP A 58 11.74 -10.70 8.78
N VAL A 59 12.12 -9.66 8.02
CA VAL A 59 12.54 -9.83 6.61
C VAL A 59 13.82 -10.68 6.51
N GLN A 60 14.79 -10.44 7.39
CA GLN A 60 16.01 -11.26 7.47
C GLN A 60 15.68 -12.73 7.73
N ALA A 61 14.81 -13.02 8.70
CA ALA A 61 14.36 -14.39 8.95
C ALA A 61 13.64 -14.97 7.72
N ALA A 62 12.74 -14.22 7.08
CA ALA A 62 12.03 -14.70 5.89
C ALA A 62 12.95 -15.08 4.71
N ILE A 63 14.14 -14.48 4.61
CA ILE A 63 15.12 -14.77 3.55
C ILE A 63 16.11 -15.88 3.97
N PHE A 64 16.64 -15.82 5.20
CA PHE A 64 17.78 -16.64 5.61
C PHE A 64 17.45 -17.77 6.59
N ASP A 65 16.29 -17.71 7.23
CA ASP A 65 15.77 -18.73 8.15
C ASP A 65 14.25 -18.89 7.93
N PRO A 66 13.82 -19.25 6.70
CA PRO A 66 12.41 -19.23 6.35
C PRO A 66 11.64 -20.31 7.11
N ASP A 67 10.40 -19.99 7.47
CA ASP A 67 9.45 -20.98 7.97
C ASP A 67 9.40 -22.19 7.01
N PRO A 68 9.65 -23.43 7.50
CA PRO A 68 9.59 -24.63 6.68
C PRO A 68 8.25 -24.84 5.94
N ALA A 69 7.16 -24.21 6.40
CA ALA A 69 5.86 -24.24 5.75
C ALA A 69 5.73 -23.25 4.57
N ARG A 70 6.67 -22.32 4.38
CA ARG A 70 6.65 -21.37 3.26
C ARG A 70 6.95 -22.12 1.94
N PRO A 71 6.05 -22.09 0.94
CA PRO A 71 6.20 -22.91 -0.26
C PRO A 71 7.20 -22.36 -1.29
N TYR A 72 7.91 -21.28 -0.96
CA TYR A 72 8.88 -20.62 -1.84
C TYR A 72 10.04 -20.05 -1.03
N HIS A 73 11.18 -19.87 -1.69
CA HIS A 73 12.37 -19.23 -1.13
C HIS A 73 12.45 -17.78 -1.60
N ILE A 74 13.23 -16.94 -0.93
CA ILE A 74 13.46 -15.55 -1.32
C ILE A 74 14.95 -15.39 -1.63
N GLN A 75 15.29 -14.78 -2.77
CA GLN A 75 16.69 -14.54 -3.12
C GLN A 75 17.33 -13.54 -2.15
N PRO A 76 18.63 -13.65 -1.83
CA PRO A 76 19.35 -12.64 -1.05
C PRO A 76 19.36 -11.27 -1.74
N PRO A 77 19.39 -10.16 -0.97
CA PRO A 77 19.33 -8.82 -1.55
C PRO A 77 20.60 -8.49 -2.35
N PRO A 78 20.49 -7.66 -3.40
CA PRO A 78 21.66 -7.17 -4.11
C PRO A 78 22.58 -6.36 -3.18
N GLN A 79 23.87 -6.38 -3.47
CA GLN A 79 24.88 -5.64 -2.72
C GLN A 79 25.37 -4.41 -3.49
N GLY A 80 25.84 -3.39 -2.76
CA GLY A 80 26.48 -2.22 -3.36
C GLY A 80 25.54 -1.19 -4.01
N ARG A 81 24.22 -1.38 -3.96
CA ARG A 81 23.21 -0.42 -4.42
C ARG A 81 21.92 -0.52 -3.59
N PRO A 82 21.04 0.51 -3.62
CA PRO A 82 19.71 0.39 -3.03
C PRO A 82 18.92 -0.78 -3.63
N VAL A 83 18.17 -1.48 -2.78
CA VAL A 83 17.23 -2.52 -3.20
C VAL A 83 16.00 -1.86 -3.81
N ARG A 84 15.62 -2.25 -5.02
CA ARG A 84 14.45 -1.72 -5.72
C ARG A 84 13.27 -2.64 -5.49
N ILE A 85 12.30 -2.16 -4.73
CA ILE A 85 11.09 -2.92 -4.38
C ILE A 85 9.91 -2.31 -5.11
N TYR A 86 9.07 -3.16 -5.68
CA TYR A 86 7.78 -2.78 -6.23
C TYR A 86 6.67 -3.29 -5.32
N ALA A 87 5.73 -2.43 -4.94
CA ALA A 87 4.50 -2.83 -4.26
C ALA A 87 3.30 -2.35 -5.08
N ASP A 88 2.29 -3.19 -5.24
CA ASP A 88 1.10 -2.89 -6.02
C ASP A 88 -0.17 -2.95 -5.20
N GLY A 89 -1.19 -2.28 -5.71
CA GLY A 89 -2.53 -2.34 -5.14
C GLY A 89 -3.52 -1.38 -5.77
N VAL A 90 -4.76 -1.53 -5.35
CA VAL A 90 -5.83 -0.59 -5.70
C VAL A 90 -5.67 0.71 -4.91
N TYR A 91 -5.33 0.63 -3.63
CA TYR A 91 -5.15 1.81 -2.75
C TYR A 91 -6.38 2.72 -2.63
N ASP A 92 -7.59 2.15 -2.74
CA ASP A 92 -8.85 2.86 -2.54
C ASP A 92 -9.10 3.23 -1.08
N LEU A 93 -9.69 4.41 -0.85
CA LEU A 93 -9.81 5.04 0.48
C LEU A 93 -8.49 4.99 1.25
N PHE A 94 -7.39 5.43 0.63
CA PHE A 94 -6.04 5.24 1.15
C PHE A 94 -5.92 5.54 2.65
N HIS A 95 -5.67 4.48 3.44
CA HIS A 95 -5.72 4.52 4.89
C HIS A 95 -4.39 4.07 5.50
N TYR A 96 -4.30 4.16 6.84
CA TYR A 96 -3.03 3.94 7.54
C TYR A 96 -2.47 2.52 7.33
N ALA A 97 -3.30 1.50 7.09
CA ALA A 97 -2.79 0.16 6.83
C ALA A 97 -2.10 0.03 5.47
N HIS A 98 -2.56 0.72 4.43
CA HIS A 98 -1.82 0.81 3.18
C HIS A 98 -0.46 1.48 3.41
N ALA A 99 -0.43 2.60 4.14
CA ALA A 99 0.83 3.26 4.49
C ALA A 99 1.76 2.35 5.31
N LEU A 100 1.22 1.50 6.21
CA LEU A 100 2.01 0.55 6.99
C LEU A 100 2.51 -0.66 6.18
N GLN A 101 1.79 -1.10 5.15
CA GLN A 101 2.29 -2.09 4.19
C GLN A 101 3.47 -1.49 3.39
N LEU A 102 3.30 -0.28 2.85
CA LEU A 102 4.37 0.43 2.14
C LEU A 102 5.57 0.73 3.05
N ARG A 103 5.34 1.02 4.33
CA ARG A 103 6.39 1.17 5.35
C ARG A 103 7.18 -0.12 5.52
N GLN A 104 6.53 -1.28 5.56
CA GLN A 104 7.23 -2.57 5.64
C GLN A 104 8.15 -2.77 4.45
N ALA A 105 7.67 -2.52 3.23
CA ALA A 105 8.49 -2.60 2.02
C ALA A 105 9.68 -1.63 2.09
N LYS A 106 9.44 -0.34 2.39
CA LYS A 106 10.49 0.69 2.49
C LYS A 106 11.55 0.40 3.56
N LEU A 107 11.18 -0.22 4.67
CA LEU A 107 12.07 -0.51 5.79
C LEU A 107 12.69 -1.91 5.76
N SER A 108 12.35 -2.73 4.76
CA SER A 108 12.81 -4.13 4.64
C SER A 108 14.34 -4.26 4.63
N PHE A 109 15.04 -3.26 4.08
CA PHE A 109 16.50 -3.22 4.03
C PHE A 109 17.04 -1.84 4.47
N PRO A 110 18.35 -1.69 4.71
CA PRO A 110 18.95 -0.39 5.07
C PRO A 110 18.81 0.70 4.00
N SER A 111 18.79 0.31 2.72
CA SER A 111 18.60 1.24 1.60
C SER A 111 17.66 0.63 0.57
N VAL A 112 16.47 1.23 0.45
CA VAL A 112 15.40 0.80 -0.44
C VAL A 112 14.93 1.96 -1.29
N HIS A 113 14.69 1.68 -2.57
CA HIS A 113 13.92 2.53 -3.46
C HIS A 113 12.58 1.82 -3.76
N LEU A 114 11.49 2.39 -3.26
CA LEU A 114 10.15 1.84 -3.33
C LEU A 114 9.35 2.48 -4.46
N ILE A 115 9.01 1.65 -5.44
CA ILE A 115 8.10 1.95 -6.54
C ILE A 115 6.73 1.41 -6.14
N VAL A 116 5.69 2.23 -6.24
CA VAL A 116 4.31 1.79 -5.94
C VAL A 116 3.45 1.86 -7.19
N GLY A 117 2.97 0.70 -7.63
CA GLY A 117 2.04 0.58 -8.74
C GLY A 117 0.60 0.72 -8.29
N VAL A 118 -0.15 1.57 -8.98
CA VAL A 118 -1.55 1.82 -8.67
C VAL A 118 -2.40 1.43 -9.90
N VAL A 119 -3.21 0.40 -9.72
CA VAL A 119 -4.07 -0.14 -10.78
C VAL A 119 -5.14 0.90 -11.17
N SER A 120 -5.42 1.08 -12.46
CA SER A 120 -6.47 2.00 -12.92
C SER A 120 -7.88 1.54 -12.54
N SER A 121 -8.82 2.48 -12.53
CA SER A 121 -10.22 2.23 -12.14
C SER A 121 -10.91 1.28 -13.13
N ASP A 122 -10.56 1.37 -14.41
CA ASP A 122 -11.11 0.54 -15.47
C ASP A 122 -10.63 -0.90 -15.31
N LEU A 123 -9.32 -1.10 -15.15
CA LEU A 123 -8.74 -2.42 -14.90
C LEU A 123 -9.22 -3.03 -13.57
N CYS A 124 -9.42 -2.19 -12.55
CA CYS A 124 -10.08 -2.63 -11.32
C CYS A 124 -11.52 -3.10 -11.56
N ALA A 125 -12.29 -2.45 -12.44
CA ALA A 125 -13.67 -2.84 -12.73
C ALA A 125 -13.76 -4.14 -13.56
N GLU A 126 -12.72 -4.46 -14.34
CA GLU A 126 -12.62 -5.71 -15.10
C GLU A 126 -12.33 -6.93 -14.22
N HIS A 127 -11.50 -6.76 -13.19
CA HIS A 127 -11.03 -7.87 -12.35
C HIS A 127 -11.57 -7.85 -10.90
N LYS A 128 -12.21 -6.76 -10.47
CA LYS A 128 -12.69 -6.54 -9.10
C LYS A 128 -13.88 -5.54 -9.09
N ASN A 129 -14.38 -5.25 -7.90
CA ASN A 129 -15.24 -4.09 -7.66
C ASN A 129 -14.53 -2.77 -8.02
N ARG A 130 -15.28 -1.89 -8.67
CA ARG A 130 -14.88 -0.52 -8.96
C ARG A 130 -14.52 0.24 -7.65
N PRO A 131 -13.37 0.92 -7.59
CA PRO A 131 -12.98 1.75 -6.45
C PRO A 131 -13.93 2.94 -6.24
N LEU A 132 -14.08 3.40 -5.00
CA LEU A 132 -14.78 4.64 -4.68
C LEU A 132 -14.00 5.86 -5.19
N MET A 133 -12.69 5.90 -4.92
CA MET A 133 -11.80 6.95 -5.41
C MET A 133 -11.40 6.70 -6.87
N HIS A 134 -11.45 7.75 -7.68
CA HIS A 134 -10.95 7.73 -9.05
C HIS A 134 -9.44 7.49 -9.09
N SER A 135 -8.96 7.00 -10.23
CA SER A 135 -7.54 6.64 -10.43
C SER A 135 -6.58 7.76 -10.01
N LYS A 136 -6.82 8.99 -10.49
CA LYS A 136 -5.96 10.14 -10.17
C LYS A 136 -5.93 10.49 -8.69
N GLU A 137 -7.05 10.34 -7.99
CA GLU A 137 -7.11 10.60 -6.55
C GLU A 137 -6.28 9.57 -5.78
N ARG A 138 -6.29 8.31 -6.22
CA ARG A 138 -5.48 7.24 -5.64
C ARG A 138 -3.99 7.41 -5.97
N TYR A 139 -3.66 7.83 -7.19
CA TYR A 139 -2.28 8.17 -7.57
C TYR A 139 -1.71 9.26 -6.66
N GLU A 140 -2.46 10.33 -6.44
CA GLU A 140 -2.04 11.41 -5.56
C GLU A 140 -1.99 11.00 -4.08
N ALA A 141 -2.93 10.19 -3.61
CA ALA A 141 -2.89 9.67 -2.25
C ALA A 141 -1.62 8.85 -1.98
N VAL A 142 -1.22 7.99 -2.92
CA VAL A 142 0.01 7.18 -2.83
C VAL A 142 1.25 8.05 -3.02
N ARG A 143 1.24 9.02 -3.94
CA ARG A 143 2.37 9.96 -4.18
C ARG A 143 2.73 10.77 -2.94
N ASN A 144 1.75 11.07 -2.10
CA ASN A 144 1.94 11.78 -0.83
C ASN A 144 2.16 10.83 0.37
N CYS A 145 2.23 9.52 0.14
CA CYS A 145 2.63 8.58 1.16
C CYS A 145 4.14 8.68 1.39
N ARG A 146 4.49 8.95 2.64
CA ARG A 146 5.87 9.19 3.08
C ARG A 146 6.89 8.13 2.68
N TRP A 147 6.47 6.89 2.52
CA TRP A 147 7.35 5.75 2.27
C TRP A 147 7.68 5.54 0.80
N VAL A 148 6.96 6.21 -0.10
CA VAL A 148 7.00 6.01 -1.55
C VAL A 148 8.05 6.91 -2.18
N ASP A 149 8.88 6.36 -3.07
CA ASP A 149 9.84 7.15 -3.85
C ASP A 149 9.33 7.42 -5.27
N GLU A 150 8.62 6.46 -5.86
CA GLU A 150 8.09 6.54 -7.23
C GLU A 150 6.68 5.93 -7.29
N VAL A 151 5.79 6.53 -8.08
CA VAL A 151 4.45 5.99 -8.36
C VAL A 151 4.38 5.58 -9.82
N LEU A 152 4.05 4.32 -10.08
CA LEU A 152 3.68 3.82 -11.39
C LEU A 152 2.16 3.88 -11.52
N GLU A 153 1.69 4.89 -12.25
CA GLU A 153 0.27 5.02 -12.61
C GLU A 153 -0.11 3.95 -13.65
N ASP A 154 -1.40 3.61 -13.70
CA ASP A 154 -1.95 2.58 -14.61
C ASP A 154 -1.17 1.26 -14.57
N ALA A 155 -0.86 0.80 -13.35
CA ALA A 155 -0.12 -0.43 -13.15
C ALA A 155 -0.89 -1.65 -13.68
N PRO A 156 -0.19 -2.64 -14.27
CA PRO A 156 -0.83 -3.84 -14.80
C PRO A 156 -1.41 -4.71 -13.68
N TRP A 157 -2.41 -5.53 -14.02
CA TRP A 157 -3.00 -6.50 -13.09
C TRP A 157 -2.07 -7.69 -12.82
N VAL A 158 -1.33 -8.11 -13.86
CA VAL A 158 -0.31 -9.16 -13.77
C VAL A 158 1.03 -8.55 -14.14
N ILE A 159 1.99 -8.66 -13.24
CA ILE A 159 3.36 -8.18 -13.46
C ILE A 159 4.03 -9.11 -14.47
N ASP A 160 4.70 -8.54 -15.47
CA ASP A 160 5.46 -9.29 -16.47
C ASP A 160 6.98 -9.09 -16.32
N GLN A 161 7.76 -9.95 -16.99
CA GLN A 161 9.22 -9.86 -16.95
C GLN A 161 9.75 -8.55 -17.56
N ALA A 162 9.09 -8.01 -18.58
CA ALA A 162 9.51 -6.77 -19.24
C ALA A 162 9.46 -5.57 -18.28
N MET A 163 8.44 -5.52 -17.42
CA MET A 163 8.32 -4.54 -16.35
C MET A 163 9.41 -4.72 -15.29
N ILE A 164 9.64 -5.95 -14.82
CA ILE A 164 10.72 -6.26 -13.86
C ILE A 164 12.07 -5.76 -14.39
N ASP A 165 12.38 -6.03 -15.66
CA ASP A 165 13.65 -5.65 -16.27
C ASP A 165 13.77 -4.13 -16.47
N ARG A 166 12.73 -3.48 -16.99
CA ARG A 166 12.73 -2.03 -17.25
C ARG A 166 12.85 -1.19 -15.99
N LEU A 167 12.15 -1.59 -14.92
CA LEU A 167 12.17 -0.89 -13.64
C LEU A 167 13.28 -1.38 -12.71
N GLN A 168 14.03 -2.40 -13.14
CA GLN A 168 15.08 -3.08 -12.38
C GLN A 168 14.60 -3.54 -11.00
N ILE A 169 13.47 -4.23 -10.96
CA ILE A 169 12.83 -4.67 -9.72
C ILE A 169 13.56 -5.89 -9.15
N ASP A 170 14.03 -5.75 -7.91
CA ASP A 170 14.64 -6.84 -7.15
C ASP A 170 13.54 -7.72 -6.54
N TYR A 171 12.59 -7.07 -5.88
CA TYR A 171 11.48 -7.73 -5.20
C TYR A 171 10.12 -7.08 -5.49
N VAL A 172 9.08 -7.91 -5.51
CA VAL A 172 7.67 -7.51 -5.47
C VAL A 172 7.13 -7.75 -4.06
N ALA A 173 6.59 -6.72 -3.42
CA ALA A 173 6.15 -6.74 -2.03
C ALA A 173 4.62 -6.66 -1.88
N HIS A 174 4.01 -7.74 -1.42
CA HIS A 174 2.56 -7.84 -1.16
C HIS A 174 2.31 -8.80 0.02
N ASP A 175 1.08 -8.90 0.54
CA ASP A 175 0.74 -9.96 1.49
C ASP A 175 0.74 -11.34 0.83
N GLU A 176 0.98 -12.38 1.62
CA GLU A 176 1.24 -13.75 1.11
C GLU A 176 0.00 -14.50 0.64
N LEU A 177 -1.20 -13.95 0.87
CA LEU A 177 -2.43 -14.63 0.49
C LEU A 177 -2.51 -14.74 -1.04
N PRO A 178 -2.89 -15.93 -1.57
CA PRO A 178 -3.08 -16.10 -3.00
C PRO A 178 -4.03 -15.04 -3.57
N TYR A 179 -3.59 -14.33 -4.60
CA TYR A 179 -4.41 -13.32 -5.26
C TYR A 179 -4.93 -13.88 -6.57
N ALA A 180 -6.15 -14.43 -6.53
CA ALA A 180 -6.75 -15.13 -7.66
C ALA A 180 -7.18 -14.17 -8.79
N MET A 181 -6.98 -14.59 -10.03
CA MET A 181 -7.55 -13.95 -11.21
C MET A 181 -9.07 -14.16 -11.25
N ALA A 182 -9.87 -13.09 -11.22
CA ALA A 182 -11.32 -13.19 -11.33
C ALA A 182 -11.81 -13.75 -12.67
N SER A 183 -10.98 -13.70 -13.72
CA SER A 183 -11.37 -13.93 -15.12
C SER A 183 -11.01 -15.30 -15.71
N SER A 184 -10.28 -16.18 -15.02
CA SER A 184 -9.80 -17.43 -15.64
C SER A 184 -10.68 -18.66 -15.40
N GLY A 185 -11.65 -18.64 -14.48
CA GLY A 185 -12.50 -19.82 -14.20
C GLY A 185 -11.74 -21.06 -13.71
N ALA A 186 -10.42 -20.98 -13.57
CA ALA A 186 -9.54 -21.98 -13.01
C ALA A 186 -9.45 -21.74 -11.50
N ALA A 187 -9.57 -22.81 -10.72
CA ALA A 187 -9.26 -22.77 -9.30
C ALA A 187 -7.76 -22.48 -9.14
N SER A 188 -7.44 -21.33 -8.56
CA SER A 188 -6.12 -20.92 -8.04
C SER A 188 -4.94 -20.92 -9.01
N ASP A 189 -4.80 -19.85 -9.80
CA ASP A 189 -3.48 -19.35 -10.18
C ASP A 189 -3.31 -17.99 -9.50
N ASP A 190 -2.42 -17.91 -8.50
CA ASP A 190 -2.08 -16.66 -7.84
C ASP A 190 -1.22 -15.82 -8.80
N VAL A 191 -1.59 -14.56 -9.03
CA VAL A 191 -0.87 -13.67 -9.97
C VAL A 191 0.61 -13.49 -9.61
N TYR A 192 0.99 -13.77 -8.36
CA TYR A 192 2.36 -13.68 -7.87
C TYR A 192 3.13 -15.01 -7.89
N ASP A 193 2.53 -16.13 -8.33
CA ASP A 193 3.17 -17.46 -8.23
C ASP A 193 4.51 -17.53 -8.95
N TRP A 194 4.62 -16.94 -10.14
CA TRP A 194 5.89 -16.94 -10.88
C TRP A 194 6.97 -16.10 -10.18
N LEU A 195 6.59 -15.03 -9.49
CA LEU A 195 7.50 -14.19 -8.70
C LEU A 195 7.95 -14.92 -7.43
N LYS A 196 7.03 -15.67 -6.78
CA LYS A 196 7.34 -16.56 -5.66
C LYS A 196 8.32 -17.65 -6.10
N ALA A 197 8.05 -18.32 -7.22
CA ALA A 197 8.92 -19.35 -7.79
C ALA A 197 10.31 -18.80 -8.17
N ALA A 198 10.37 -17.57 -8.69
CA ALA A 198 11.62 -16.88 -9.02
C ALA A 198 12.37 -16.36 -7.78
N GLY A 199 11.80 -16.46 -6.57
CA GLY A 199 12.35 -15.93 -5.33
C GLY A 199 12.41 -14.40 -5.27
N LYS A 200 11.57 -13.73 -6.06
CA LYS A 200 11.44 -12.27 -6.13
C LYS A 200 10.24 -11.74 -5.33
N PHE A 201 9.45 -12.60 -4.68
CA PHE A 201 8.33 -12.15 -3.85
C PHE A 201 8.80 -11.89 -2.41
N LEU A 202 8.56 -10.68 -1.90
CA LEU A 202 8.89 -10.26 -0.54
C LEU A 202 7.60 -10.06 0.27
N PRO A 203 7.32 -10.90 1.27
CA PRO A 203 6.05 -10.86 1.98
C PRO A 203 5.90 -9.56 2.81
N THR A 204 4.66 -9.08 2.95
CA THR A 204 4.28 -8.05 3.92
C THR A 204 3.11 -8.53 4.77
N ARG A 205 2.90 -7.92 5.94
CA ARG A 205 1.81 -8.29 6.85
C ARG A 205 0.70 -7.25 6.81
N ARG A 206 -0.54 -7.73 6.68
CA ARG A 206 -1.74 -6.89 6.77
C ARG A 206 -1.88 -6.34 8.19
N THR A 207 -2.39 -5.11 8.30
CA THR A 207 -2.77 -4.54 9.60
C THR A 207 -4.19 -4.96 9.95
N ALA A 208 -4.37 -5.59 11.11
CA ALA A 208 -5.68 -6.02 11.58
C ALA A 208 -6.58 -4.83 11.98
N GLY A 209 -7.90 -4.99 11.81
CA GLY A 209 -8.91 -4.02 12.25
C GLY A 209 -9.17 -2.86 11.29
N VAL A 210 -8.56 -2.86 10.10
CA VAL A 210 -8.85 -1.86 9.06
C VAL A 210 -8.69 -2.45 7.66
N SER A 211 -9.62 -2.08 6.80
CA SER A 211 -9.56 -2.29 5.35
C SER A 211 -10.49 -1.30 4.67
N THR A 212 -10.40 -1.18 3.35
CA THR A 212 -11.36 -0.40 2.56
C THR A 212 -12.78 -0.92 2.79
N SER A 213 -12.98 -2.24 2.83
CA SER A 213 -14.27 -2.87 3.14
C SER A 213 -14.79 -2.50 4.52
N ASP A 214 -13.92 -2.50 5.55
CA ASP A 214 -14.32 -2.13 6.92
C ASP A 214 -14.70 -0.65 7.03
N LEU A 215 -14.02 0.23 6.28
CA LEU A 215 -14.37 1.65 6.23
C LEU A 215 -15.72 1.87 5.54
N ILE A 216 -15.96 1.17 4.43
CA ILE A 216 -17.25 1.20 3.73
C ILE A 216 -18.36 0.67 4.64
N ALA A 217 -18.16 -0.48 5.28
CA ALA A 217 -19.15 -1.06 6.20
C ALA A 217 -19.48 -0.11 7.36
N ARG A 218 -18.47 0.57 7.93
CA ARG A 218 -18.67 1.60 8.96
C ARG A 218 -19.49 2.79 8.44
N MET A 219 -19.12 3.35 7.29
CA MET A 219 -19.87 4.47 6.69
C MET A 219 -21.32 4.09 6.38
N VAL A 220 -21.56 2.92 5.79
CA VAL A 220 -22.90 2.42 5.49
C VAL A 220 -23.70 2.18 6.76
N SER A 221 -23.07 1.63 7.81
CA SER A 221 -23.73 1.46 9.11
C SER A 221 -24.16 2.81 9.69
N MET A 222 -23.26 3.79 9.77
CA MET A 222 -23.57 5.14 10.27
C MET A 222 -24.68 5.82 9.45
N TYR A 223 -24.62 5.70 8.13
CA TYR A 223 -25.64 6.22 7.23
C TYR A 223 -27.03 5.63 7.53
N ARG A 224 -27.12 4.30 7.69
CA ARG A 224 -28.39 3.60 7.96
C ARG A 224 -28.99 3.93 9.33
N HIS A 225 -28.19 4.40 10.28
CA HIS A 225 -28.66 4.83 11.60
C HIS A 225 -29.01 6.33 11.65
N GLY A 226 -28.83 7.08 10.55
CA GLY A 226 -29.07 8.52 10.50
C GLY A 226 -27.96 9.37 11.13
N ASP A 227 -26.85 8.77 11.55
CA ASP A 227 -25.73 9.48 12.20
C ASP A 227 -25.09 10.53 11.28
N LEU A 228 -25.24 10.36 9.96
CA LEU A 228 -24.70 11.25 8.94
C LEU A 228 -25.70 12.33 8.47
N ASP A 229 -26.97 12.27 8.87
CA ASP A 229 -28.04 13.13 8.34
C ASP A 229 -27.78 14.62 8.59
N GLY A 230 -27.30 14.94 9.79
CA GLY A 230 -26.92 16.32 10.13
C GLY A 230 -25.77 16.84 9.28
N LYS A 231 -24.86 15.97 8.84
CA LYS A 231 -23.76 16.33 7.92
C LYS A 231 -24.26 16.47 6.49
N LEU A 232 -25.08 15.53 6.01
CA LEU A 232 -25.69 15.55 4.67
C LEU A 232 -26.54 16.80 4.46
N THR A 233 -27.38 17.16 5.44
CA THR A 233 -28.20 18.38 5.40
C THR A 233 -27.32 19.64 5.30
N LYS A 234 -26.24 19.73 6.08
CA LYS A 234 -25.30 20.87 6.02
C LYS A 234 -24.55 20.98 4.69
N MET A 235 -24.37 19.85 4.00
CA MET A 235 -23.75 19.80 2.67
C MET A 235 -24.73 20.16 1.55
N GLY A 236 -26.03 20.27 1.83
CA GLY A 236 -27.08 20.49 0.83
C GLY A 236 -27.58 19.21 0.17
N GLU A 237 -27.09 18.05 0.59
CA GLU A 237 -27.42 16.71 0.06
C GLU A 237 -28.66 16.14 0.79
N THR A 238 -29.73 16.94 0.86
CA THR A 238 -30.93 16.61 1.67
C THR A 238 -31.68 15.38 1.15
N GLU A 239 -31.58 15.09 -0.13
CA GLU A 239 -32.11 13.90 -0.80
C GLU A 239 -31.39 12.62 -0.41
N LEU A 240 -30.16 12.72 0.10
CA LEU A 240 -29.40 11.58 0.60
C LEU A 240 -29.67 11.31 2.07
N VAL A 241 -30.31 12.20 2.83
CA VAL A 241 -30.64 11.98 4.25
C VAL A 241 -31.38 10.65 4.42
N SER A 242 -31.08 9.92 5.50
CA SER A 242 -31.70 8.64 5.75
C SER A 242 -33.22 8.80 5.83
N SER A 243 -33.92 8.29 4.81
CA SER A 243 -35.39 8.28 4.81
C SER A 243 -35.82 7.30 5.90
N SER A 244 -36.26 7.84 7.05
CA SER A 244 -36.63 7.06 8.23
C SER A 244 -37.60 5.93 7.85
N ARG A 245 -37.28 4.70 8.27
CA ARG A 245 -38.25 3.61 8.43
C ARG A 245 -38.76 3.60 9.86
#